data_AF-A0A945CWV1-F1
#
_entry.id   AF-A0A945CWV1-F1
#
_cell.length_a   1.000
_cell.length_b   1.000
_cell.length_c   1.000
_cell.angle_alpha   90.00
_cell.angle_beta   90.00
_cell.angle_gamma   90.00
#
_symmetry.space_group_name_H-M   'P 1'
#
loop_
_entity.id
_entity.type
_entity.pdbx_description
1 polymer ?
#
loop_
_entity_poly.entity_id
_entity_poly.type
_entity_poly.pdbx_seq_one_letter_code
_entity_poly.pdbx_strand_id
1 'polypeptide(L)'
;MQKQRSIISEWLIGKNKQQRSEILDIIGLQSKNERNLPIERTLEQFAAKILSACAADLGLSTLELSGLLNEPRKDALAGLITVVKDGV
;
A
#
# COMPACT_ATOMS: atom_id res chain seq x y z
N MET A 1 -13.69 -12.33 16.67
CA MET A 1 -13.29 -10.90 16.63
C MET A 1 -13.09 -10.51 15.17
N GLN A 2 -13.95 -9.67 14.60
CA GLN A 2 -13.69 -9.12 13.27
C GLN A 2 -12.47 -8.21 13.39
N LYS A 3 -11.35 -8.58 12.78
CA LYS A 3 -10.18 -7.70 12.69
C LYS A 3 -10.64 -6.47 11.91
N GLN A 4 -10.74 -5.33 12.58
CA GLN A 4 -11.07 -4.06 11.95
C GLN A 4 -10.01 -3.81 10.88
N ARG A 5 -10.40 -3.82 9.61
CA ARG A 5 -9.49 -3.63 8.49
C ARG A 5 -9.10 -2.16 8.43
N SER A 6 -7.83 -1.90 8.12
CA SER A 6 -7.34 -0.53 7.98
C SER A 6 -7.94 0.14 6.74
N ILE A 7 -7.93 1.48 6.71
CA ILE A 7 -8.39 2.28 5.56
C ILE A 7 -7.69 1.80 4.28
N ILE A 8 -6.39 1.54 4.35
CA ILE A 8 -5.61 1.06 3.19
C ILE A 8 -6.04 -0.35 2.78
N SER A 9 -6.33 -1.24 3.72
CA SER A 9 -6.81 -2.59 3.42
C SER A 9 -8.18 -2.54 2.72
N GLU A 10 -9.10 -1.74 3.22
CA GLU A 10 -10.41 -1.54 2.59
C GLU A 10 -10.29 -0.90 1.20
N TRP A 11 -9.43 0.11 1.06
CA TRP A 11 -9.14 0.74 -0.23
C TRP A 11 -8.64 -0.27 -1.26
N LEU A 12 -7.63 -1.07 -0.91
CA LEU A 12 -7.07 -2.10 -1.79
C LEU A 12 -8.08 -3.21 -2.12
N ILE A 13 -8.88 -3.64 -1.15
CA ILE A 13 -9.93 -4.65 -1.37
C ILE A 13 -11.04 -4.10 -2.28
N GLY A 14 -11.37 -2.82 -2.18
CA GLY A 14 -12.36 -2.16 -3.04
C GLY A 14 -11.94 -2.05 -4.51
N LYS A 15 -10.65 -2.21 -4.84
CA LYS A 15 -10.15 -2.25 -6.21
C LYS A 15 -10.39 -3.61 -6.86
N ASN A 16 -10.64 -3.62 -8.17
CA ASN A 16 -10.68 -4.86 -8.95
C ASN A 16 -9.26 -5.40 -9.24
N LYS A 17 -9.14 -6.63 -9.74
CA LYS A 17 -7.84 -7.29 -10.01
C LYS A 17 -6.92 -6.45 -10.92
N GLN A 18 -7.47 -5.88 -11.99
CA GLN A 18 -6.70 -5.06 -12.92
C GLN A 18 -6.15 -3.80 -12.25
N GLN A 19 -7.00 -3.08 -11.52
CA GLN A 19 -6.59 -1.88 -10.76
C GLN A 19 -5.54 -2.20 -9.69
N ARG A 20 -5.68 -3.34 -9.00
CA ARG A 20 -4.66 -3.81 -8.05
C ARG A 20 -3.34 -4.09 -8.76
N SER A 21 -3.35 -4.79 -9.90
CA SER A 21 -2.16 -5.04 -10.71
C SER A 21 -1.51 -3.73 -11.15
N GLU A 22 -2.27 -2.77 -11.68
CA GLU A 22 -1.75 -1.47 -12.12
C GLU A 22 -1.08 -0.71 -10.98
N ILE A 23 -1.69 -0.67 -9.79
CA ILE A 23 -1.09 -0.06 -8.60
C ILE A 23 0.23 -0.76 -8.24
N LEU A 24 0.24 -2.08 -8.20
CA LEU A 24 1.44 -2.85 -7.85
C LEU A 24 2.55 -2.73 -8.91
N ASP A 25 2.19 -2.68 -10.19
CA ASP A 25 3.13 -2.50 -11.30
C ASP A 25 3.75 -1.11 -11.27
N ILE A 26 2.97 -0.06 -11.04
CA ILE A 26 3.49 1.31 -10.89
C ILE A 26 4.48 1.37 -9.73
N ILE A 27 4.11 0.79 -8.58
CA ILE A 27 4.96 0.78 -7.38
C ILE A 27 6.24 -0.03 -7.64
N GLY A 28 6.13 -1.20 -8.27
CA GLY A 28 7.22 -2.11 -8.57
C GLY A 28 8.18 -1.60 -9.64
N LEU A 29 7.68 -0.95 -10.70
CA LEU A 29 8.49 -0.32 -11.75
C LEU A 29 9.39 0.77 -11.18
N GLN A 30 8.85 1.58 -10.26
CA GLN A 30 9.62 2.61 -9.58
C GLN A 30 10.69 2.04 -8.63
N SER A 31 10.58 0.76 -8.22
CA SER A 31 11.56 0.09 -7.37
C SER A 31 12.64 -0.66 -8.16
N LYS A 32 12.54 -0.77 -9.50
CA LYS A 32 13.53 -1.49 -10.34
C LYS A 32 14.92 -0.85 -10.36
N ASN A 33 15.02 0.43 -10.00
CA ASN A 33 16.29 1.17 -9.91
C ASN A 33 17.02 0.92 -8.58
N GLU A 34 16.45 0.13 -7.67
CA GLU A 34 16.87 0.05 -6.27
C GLU A 34 17.30 -1.36 -5.85
N ARG A 35 17.72 -2.20 -6.82
CA ARG A 35 18.03 -3.63 -6.59
C ARG A 35 19.11 -3.90 -5.53
N ASN A 36 19.88 -2.89 -5.13
CA ASN A 36 20.93 -2.99 -4.12
C ASN A 36 20.50 -2.47 -2.74
N LEU A 37 19.23 -2.06 -2.56
CA LEU A 37 18.76 -1.63 -1.25
C LEU A 37 18.54 -2.84 -0.32
N PRO A 38 18.81 -2.68 0.99
CA PRO A 38 18.38 -3.64 1.99
C PRO A 38 16.87 -3.90 1.88
N ILE A 39 16.45 -5.12 2.21
CA ILE A 39 15.05 -5.53 2.09
C ILE A 39 14.12 -4.66 2.94
N GLU A 40 14.59 -4.21 4.11
CA GLU A 40 13.85 -3.32 5.00
C GLU A 40 13.58 -1.97 4.32
N ARG A 41 14.58 -1.41 3.64
CA ARG A 41 14.44 -0.15 2.89
C ARG A 41 13.48 -0.30 1.72
N THR A 42 13.55 -1.43 1.04
CA THR A 42 12.59 -1.77 -0.02
C THR A 42 11.17 -1.78 0.55
N LEU A 43 10.94 -2.49 1.65
CA LEU A 43 9.62 -2.56 2.30
C LEU A 43 9.13 -1.17 2.77
N GLU A 44 10.00 -0.33 3.32
CA GLU A 44 9.66 1.05 3.70
C GLU A 44 9.17 1.87 2.50
N GLN A 45 9.84 1.76 1.36
CA GLN A 45 9.47 2.47 0.14
C GLN A 45 8.16 1.95 -0.45
N PHE A 46 7.95 0.64 -0.43
CA PHE A 46 6.67 0.04 -0.84
C PHE A 46 5.53 0.56 0.02
N ALA A 47 5.69 0.56 1.35
CA ALA A 47 4.69 1.09 2.26
C ALA A 47 4.40 2.58 1.99
N ALA A 48 5.44 3.40 1.80
CA ALA A 48 5.30 4.83 1.51
C ALA A 48 4.58 5.09 0.18
N LYS A 49 4.90 4.32 -0.86
CA LYS A 49 4.23 4.43 -2.17
C LYS A 49 2.76 4.03 -2.11
N ILE A 50 2.43 2.96 -1.37
CA ILE A 50 1.03 2.55 -1.13
C ILE A 50 0.27 3.63 -0.38
N LEU A 51 0.85 4.18 0.69
CA LEU A 51 0.28 5.29 1.45
C LEU A 51 0.01 6.51 0.55
N SER A 52 0.98 6.88 -0.28
CA SER A 52 0.85 8.00 -1.19
C SER A 52 -0.24 7.77 -2.24
N ALA A 53 -0.32 6.57 -2.82
CA ALA A 53 -1.34 6.23 -3.81
C ALA A 53 -2.74 6.21 -3.20
N CYS A 54 -2.89 5.64 -2.00
CA CYS A 54 -4.14 5.64 -1.25
C CYS A 54 -4.59 7.06 -0.91
N ALA A 55 -3.69 7.91 -0.41
CA ALA A 55 -4.00 9.28 -0.08
C ALA A 55 -4.48 10.06 -1.33
N ALA A 56 -3.76 9.93 -2.45
CA ALA A 56 -4.12 10.58 -3.70
C ALA A 56 -5.51 10.16 -4.21
N ASP A 57 -5.83 8.87 -4.16
CA ASP A 57 -7.13 8.33 -4.60
C ASP A 57 -8.29 8.79 -3.68
N LEU A 58 -8.01 9.02 -2.40
CA LEU A 58 -8.97 9.56 -1.42
C LEU A 58 -9.05 11.09 -1.41
N GLY A 59 -8.26 11.79 -2.24
CA GLY A 59 -8.20 13.26 -2.24
C GLY A 59 -7.55 13.86 -1.00
N LEU A 60 -6.71 13.10 -0.31
CA LEU A 60 -5.98 13.50 0.90
C LEU A 60 -4.49 13.69 0.59
N SER A 61 -3.81 14.49 1.42
CA SER A 61 -2.36 14.42 1.53
C SER A 61 -1.93 13.15 2.28
N THR A 62 -0.69 12.70 2.04
CA THR A 62 -0.12 11.55 2.77
C THR A 62 -0.06 11.81 4.28
N LEU A 63 0.11 13.06 4.71
CA LEU A 63 0.12 13.45 6.12
C LEU A 63 -1.27 13.31 6.75
N GLU A 64 -2.32 13.77 6.06
CA GLU A 64 -3.71 13.62 6.53
C GLU A 64 -4.08 12.14 6.65
N LEU A 65 -3.79 11.33 5.64
CA LEU A 65 -4.03 9.89 5.71
C LEU A 65 -3.23 9.24 6.85
N SER A 66 -1.98 9.63 7.05
CA SER A 66 -1.15 9.10 8.13
C SER A 66 -1.73 9.43 9.51
N GLY A 67 -2.38 10.59 9.67
CA GLY A 67 -3.07 10.98 10.90
C GLY A 67 -4.33 10.15 11.20
N LEU A 68 -4.88 9.46 10.21
CA LEU A 68 -6.04 8.57 10.36
C LEU A 68 -5.66 7.12 10.67
N LEU A 69 -4.37 6.79 10.60
CA LEU A 69 -3.85 5.42 10.76
C LEU A 69 -3.07 5.31 12.07
N ASN A 70 -3.27 4.20 12.78
CA ASN A 70 -2.51 3.94 14.00
C ASN A 70 -1.04 3.59 13.69
N GLU A 71 -0.81 2.78 12.64
CA GLU A 71 0.52 2.38 12.23
C GLU A 71 0.63 2.41 10.69
N PRO A 72 0.74 3.60 10.07
CA PRO A 72 0.60 3.78 8.62
C PRO A 72 1.40 2.79 7.76
N ARG A 73 2.65 2.52 8.15
CA ARG A 73 3.53 1.57 7.45
C ARG A 73 3.05 0.13 7.57
N LYS A 74 2.63 -0.30 8.76
CA LYS A 74 2.14 -1.66 8.98
C LYS A 74 0.79 -1.86 8.30
N ASP A 75 -0.06 -0.84 8.33
CA ASP A 75 -1.35 -0.83 7.63
C ASP A 75 -1.18 -0.97 6.11
N ALA A 76 -0.21 -0.28 5.53
CA ALA A 76 0.12 -0.38 4.10
C ALA A 76 0.62 -1.77 3.71
N LEU A 77 1.55 -2.33 4.48
CA LEU A 77 2.09 -3.67 4.24
C LEU A 77 1.04 -4.76 4.47
N ALA A 78 0.17 -4.62 5.47
CA ALA A 78 -0.91 -5.56 5.72
C ALA A 78 -1.94 -5.57 4.58
N GLY A 79 -2.27 -4.40 4.04
CA GLY A 79 -3.11 -4.27 2.85
C GLY A 79 -2.50 -4.96 1.62
N LEU A 80 -1.20 -4.75 1.39
CA LEU A 80 -0.46 -5.41 0.31
C LEU A 80 -0.50 -6.93 0.42
N ILE A 81 -0.18 -7.48 1.61
CA ILE A 81 -0.18 -8.92 1.87
C ILE A 81 -1.57 -9.51 1.61
N THR A 82 -2.62 -8.80 1.99
CA THR A 82 -4.01 -9.23 1.77
C THR A 82 -4.31 -9.37 0.28
N VAL A 83 -3.95 -8.37 -0.53
CA VAL A 83 -4.15 -8.41 -1.98
C VAL A 83 -3.33 -9.51 -2.66
N VAL A 84 -2.06 -9.68 -2.27
CA VAL A 84 -1.20 -10.73 -2.83
C VAL A 84 -1.74 -12.12 -2.51
N LYS A 85 -2.21 -12.33 -1.27
CA LYS A 85 -2.82 -13.61 -0.84
C LYS A 85 -4.09 -13.93 -1.61
N ASP A 86 -4.93 -12.94 -1.90
CA ASP A 86 -6.18 -13.11 -2.62
C ASP A 86 -5.97 -13.35 -4.13
N GLY A 87 -4.70 -13.39 -4.58
CA GLY A 87 -4.31 -13.53 -5.97
C GLY A 87 -4.66 -12.28 -6.74
N VAL A 88 -3.68 -11.39 -6.91
CA VAL A 88 -3.73 -10.36 -7.96
C VAL A 88 -4.25 -11.01 -9.25
#